data_AF-C8V4I9-F1
#
_entry.id   AF-C8V4I9-F1
#
_cell.length_a   1.000
_cell.length_b   1.000
_cell.length_c   1.000
_cell.angle_alpha   90.00
_cell.angle_beta   90.00
_cell.angle_gamma   90.00
#
_symmetry.space_group_name_H-M   'P 1'
#
loop_
_entity.id
_entity.type
_entity.pdbx_description
1 polymer ?
#
loop_
_entity_poly.entity_id
_entity_poly.type
_entity_poly.pdbx_seq_one_letter_code
_entity_poly.pdbx_strand_id
1 'polypeptide(L)'
;MSLFKFAAFVLGTAGSVAGHGYVTKIDVDGTTYGGYLVDTYSYEPDPPKLIAWSTTATDTGYVSPSAYGTSDIVCHRGAEPGALSAETLPGGSVTLYWNTWPTDHHGPVITYLANCNGDCASVDKSTLKFFKIDAGGLVDNSAVPGTWATDELIAADFSRTVTIPSDIASGNYVLRHEIIALHSAGNKDGAQNYPQCINLKITGSGTAAPTGTLGTELYKNTDAGIGVNIWNALSSYAIPGPALYTSGSDSNTATSGASPPSTNFSPTTTAAAATTTLSTVVTSAQSTSATVVAEQTSVSYSQTPWPSSTATEATSASSSAGGSNNGHTGTHDEAGHCPAHTGKKRSRLNRRRMASCSSRTQS
;
A
#
# COMPACT_ATOMS: atom_id res chain seq x y z
N MET A 1 -41.50 40.23 -31.14
CA MET A 1 -41.96 38.86 -30.82
C MET A 1 -40.86 38.20 -29.99
N SER A 2 -41.17 37.92 -28.71
CA SER A 2 -40.23 37.43 -27.71
C SER A 2 -40.00 35.93 -27.87
N LEU A 3 -38.75 35.47 -27.90
CA LEU A 3 -38.38 34.06 -27.81
C LEU A 3 -37.36 33.92 -26.67
N PHE A 4 -37.87 33.67 -25.47
CA PHE A 4 -37.08 33.18 -24.34
C PHE A 4 -36.54 31.79 -24.69
N LYS A 5 -35.22 31.66 -24.85
CA LYS A 5 -34.54 30.37 -24.94
C LYS A 5 -34.24 29.87 -23.53
N PHE A 6 -34.89 28.78 -23.14
CA PHE A 6 -34.54 28.00 -21.95
C PHE A 6 -33.11 27.47 -22.09
N ALA A 7 -32.21 27.88 -21.20
CA ALA A 7 -30.91 27.25 -21.01
C ALA A 7 -31.09 26.04 -20.09
N ALA A 8 -31.01 24.83 -20.64
CA ALA A 8 -30.96 23.60 -19.87
C ALA A 8 -29.57 23.46 -19.23
N PHE A 9 -29.51 23.50 -17.90
CA PHE A 9 -28.30 23.25 -17.13
C PHE A 9 -28.10 21.73 -17.03
N VAL A 10 -27.18 21.18 -17.82
CA VAL A 10 -26.77 19.77 -17.69
C VAL A 10 -25.80 19.68 -16.52
N LEU A 11 -26.30 19.24 -15.36
CA LEU A 11 -25.48 18.80 -14.24
C LEU A 11 -24.85 17.46 -14.62
N GLY A 12 -23.61 17.49 -15.12
CA GLY A 12 -22.80 16.29 -15.29
C GLY A 12 -22.35 15.79 -13.92
N THR A 13 -22.97 14.73 -13.41
CA THR A 13 -22.42 13.96 -12.31
C THR A 13 -21.19 13.22 -12.82
N ALA A 14 -20.00 13.65 -12.43
CA ALA A 14 -18.79 12.87 -12.61
C ALA A 14 -18.95 11.59 -11.78
N GLY A 15 -19.30 10.48 -12.45
CA GLY A 15 -19.26 9.17 -11.82
C GLY A 15 -17.81 8.86 -11.50
N SER A 16 -17.48 8.78 -10.21
CA SER A 16 -16.22 8.22 -9.74
C SER A 16 -16.16 6.78 -10.25
N VAL A 17 -15.29 6.51 -11.22
CA VAL A 17 -15.02 5.14 -11.67
C VAL A 17 -14.30 4.41 -10.54
N ALA A 18 -15.07 3.67 -9.75
CA ALA A 18 -14.70 3.04 -8.48
C ALA A 18 -13.79 1.79 -8.61
N GLY A 19 -12.81 1.80 -9.53
CA GLY A 19 -11.94 0.65 -9.79
C GLY A 19 -10.62 0.61 -9.02
N HIS A 20 -10.46 1.45 -7.98
CA HIS A 20 -9.13 1.95 -7.61
C HIS A 20 -9.04 2.39 -6.13
N GLY A 21 -7.88 2.23 -5.50
CA GLY A 21 -7.69 2.54 -4.08
C GLY A 21 -6.25 2.90 -3.71
N TYR A 22 -6.08 3.46 -2.51
CA TYR A 22 -4.79 3.84 -1.94
C TYR A 22 -4.86 3.82 -0.40
N VAL A 23 -3.69 3.82 0.28
CA VAL A 23 -3.62 3.83 1.75
C VAL A 23 -3.81 5.25 2.29
N THR A 24 -4.85 5.44 3.11
CA THR A 24 -5.27 6.75 3.64
C THR A 24 -4.63 7.09 4.99
N LYS A 25 -4.37 6.07 5.81
CA LYS A 25 -3.74 6.20 7.12
C LYS A 25 -3.01 4.90 7.48
N ILE A 26 -2.07 5.03 8.41
CA ILE A 26 -1.27 3.94 8.91
C ILE A 26 -1.24 4.05 10.44
N ASP A 27 -1.57 2.97 11.13
CA ASP A 27 -1.33 2.87 12.57
C ASP A 27 -0.02 2.10 12.81
N VAL A 28 0.90 2.69 13.57
CA VAL A 28 2.16 2.05 13.98
C VAL A 28 2.18 2.04 15.51
N ASP A 29 2.07 0.84 16.09
CA ASP A 29 2.04 0.62 17.54
C ASP A 29 1.05 1.54 18.28
N GLY A 30 -0.15 1.73 17.73
CA GLY A 30 -1.21 2.58 18.30
C GLY A 30 -1.08 4.07 17.99
N THR A 31 -0.03 4.48 17.26
CA THR A 31 0.14 5.86 16.78
C THR A 31 -0.33 5.96 15.34
N THR A 32 -1.35 6.77 15.08
CA THR A 32 -1.88 6.99 13.73
C THR A 32 -1.09 8.07 12.98
N TYR A 33 -0.68 7.73 11.77
CA TYR A 33 -0.04 8.60 10.78
C TYR A 33 -0.93 8.73 9.54
N GLY A 34 -0.89 9.88 8.87
CA GLY A 34 -1.53 10.06 7.56
C GLY A 34 -0.81 9.27 6.46
N GLY A 35 -1.59 8.67 5.56
CA GLY A 35 -1.11 8.18 4.27
C GLY A 35 -0.97 9.33 3.27
N TYR A 36 -0.41 9.07 2.10
CA TYR A 36 -0.37 10.05 1.02
C TYR A 36 -1.70 10.03 0.26
N LEU A 37 -2.58 10.99 0.58
CA LEU A 37 -3.89 11.13 -0.06
C LEU A 37 -3.71 11.62 -1.50
N VAL A 38 -3.61 10.68 -2.45
CA VAL A 38 -3.22 10.99 -3.84
C VAL A 38 -4.24 11.86 -4.59
N ASP A 39 -5.50 11.84 -4.15
CA ASP A 39 -6.59 12.68 -4.66
C ASP A 39 -6.61 14.11 -4.08
N THR A 40 -5.77 14.38 -3.08
CA THR A 40 -5.73 15.64 -2.34
C THR A 40 -4.35 16.28 -2.47
N TYR A 41 -3.31 15.62 -1.96
CA TYR A 41 -1.96 16.17 -1.86
C TYR A 41 -1.25 16.37 -3.20
N SER A 42 -1.66 15.63 -4.24
CA SER A 42 -1.13 15.83 -5.61
C SER A 42 -1.54 17.17 -6.23
N TYR A 43 -2.51 17.87 -5.63
CA TYR A 43 -3.03 19.16 -6.11
C TYR A 43 -2.72 20.31 -5.13
N GLU A 44 -2.03 20.04 -4.03
CA GLU A 44 -1.60 21.04 -3.07
C GLU A 44 -0.17 21.51 -3.38
N PRO A 45 0.13 22.82 -3.29
CA PRO A 45 1.47 23.32 -3.57
C PRO A 45 2.51 22.96 -2.50
N ASP A 46 2.09 22.68 -1.26
CA ASP A 46 2.94 22.32 -0.13
C ASP A 46 2.23 21.26 0.73
N PRO A 47 2.18 20.00 0.26
CA PRO A 47 1.50 18.92 0.98
C PRO A 47 2.20 18.62 2.32
N PRO A 48 1.51 18.04 3.30
CA PRO A 48 2.09 17.74 4.60
C PRO A 48 3.29 16.77 4.49
N LYS A 49 4.24 16.90 5.41
CA LYS A 49 5.31 15.92 5.57
C LYS A 49 4.74 14.64 6.19
N LEU A 50 4.96 13.50 5.55
CA LEU A 50 4.39 12.22 5.93
C LEU A 50 5.46 11.13 6.02
N ILE A 51 5.13 10.02 6.68
CA ILE A 51 5.91 8.78 6.59
C ILE A 51 5.67 8.07 5.25
N ALA A 52 4.51 8.29 4.65
CA ALA A 52 4.12 7.72 3.37
C ALA A 52 4.83 8.41 2.22
N TRP A 53 5.18 7.62 1.21
CA TRP A 53 5.79 8.10 -0.02
C TRP A 53 4.74 8.82 -0.86
N SER A 54 5.14 9.92 -1.49
CA SER A 54 4.30 10.58 -2.48
C SER A 54 4.24 9.75 -3.75
N THR A 55 3.21 9.92 -4.57
CA THR A 55 3.09 9.28 -5.89
C THR A 55 2.36 10.21 -6.87
N THR A 56 2.39 9.85 -8.15
CA THR A 56 1.65 10.53 -9.23
C THR A 56 0.46 9.71 -9.73
N ALA A 57 0.06 8.67 -9.01
CA ALA A 57 -1.05 7.78 -9.37
C ALA A 57 -2.43 8.41 -9.05
N THR A 58 -2.71 9.60 -9.58
CA THR A 58 -3.91 10.40 -9.27
C THR A 58 -5.22 9.85 -9.81
N ASP A 59 -5.13 8.92 -10.77
CA ASP A 59 -6.23 8.06 -11.22
C ASP A 59 -6.52 6.93 -10.23
N THR A 60 -5.81 6.87 -9.09
CA THR A 60 -5.84 5.79 -8.09
C THR A 60 -5.45 4.42 -8.69
N GLY A 61 -4.77 4.46 -9.83
CA GLY A 61 -4.40 3.35 -10.71
C GLY A 61 -3.34 2.39 -10.15
N TYR A 62 -2.84 1.54 -11.05
CA TYR A 62 -1.90 0.47 -10.74
C TYR A 62 -0.60 0.61 -11.55
N VAL A 63 0.34 -0.29 -11.28
CA VAL A 63 1.49 -0.60 -12.13
C VAL A 63 1.24 -1.95 -12.81
N SER A 64 1.32 -2.00 -14.14
CA SER A 64 1.13 -3.22 -14.91
C SER A 64 2.42 -4.05 -15.00
N PRO A 65 2.34 -5.37 -15.31
CA PRO A 65 3.50 -6.21 -15.57
C PRO A 65 4.51 -5.64 -16.59
N SER A 66 4.05 -4.93 -17.61
CA SER A 66 4.91 -4.24 -18.59
C SER A 66 5.84 -3.20 -17.97
N ALA A 67 5.54 -2.72 -16.75
CA ALA A 67 6.35 -1.76 -15.99
C ALA A 67 7.15 -2.39 -14.83
N TYR A 68 7.14 -3.73 -14.66
CA TYR A 68 7.90 -4.40 -13.57
C TYR A 68 9.42 -4.16 -13.62
N GLY A 69 9.98 -3.94 -14.82
CA GLY A 69 11.40 -3.59 -14.97
C GLY A 69 11.72 -2.11 -14.72
N THR A 70 10.76 -1.30 -14.28
CA THR A 70 10.91 0.16 -14.14
C THR A 70 10.82 0.59 -12.68
N SER A 71 11.26 1.81 -12.38
CA SER A 71 11.20 2.37 -11.03
C SER A 71 9.77 2.51 -10.44
N ASP A 72 8.73 2.42 -11.28
CA ASP A 72 7.35 2.58 -10.83
C ASP A 72 6.86 1.40 -9.98
N ILE A 73 7.39 0.18 -10.17
CA ILE A 73 6.98 -0.97 -9.35
C ILE A 73 7.51 -0.89 -7.91
N VAL A 74 8.53 -0.06 -7.65
CA VAL A 74 9.20 0.01 -6.36
C VAL A 74 8.25 0.53 -5.28
N CYS A 75 7.74 1.74 -5.48
CA CYS A 75 6.85 2.43 -4.53
C CYS A 75 5.70 3.17 -5.22
N HIS A 76 5.29 2.69 -6.40
CA HIS A 76 4.31 3.29 -7.33
C HIS A 76 4.89 4.37 -8.27
N ARG A 77 4.01 4.90 -9.13
CA ARG A 77 4.35 5.77 -10.26
C ARG A 77 4.86 7.10 -9.77
N GLY A 78 6.04 7.49 -10.24
CA GLY A 78 6.65 8.78 -9.87
C GLY A 78 6.86 8.95 -8.36
N ALA A 79 7.03 7.85 -7.63
CA ALA A 79 7.07 7.93 -6.18
C ALA A 79 8.36 8.56 -5.62
N GLU A 80 8.23 9.42 -4.63
CA GLU A 80 9.34 10.04 -3.91
C GLU A 80 9.25 9.73 -2.40
N PRO A 81 10.40 9.56 -1.70
CA PRO A 81 10.42 9.18 -0.29
C PRO A 81 9.59 10.08 0.63
N GLY A 82 8.94 9.47 1.62
CA GLY A 82 8.33 10.20 2.73
C GLY A 82 9.36 11.03 3.49
N ALA A 83 8.97 12.20 3.99
CA ALA A 83 9.88 13.10 4.69
C ALA A 83 10.08 12.75 6.18
N LEU A 84 9.21 11.90 6.74
CA LEU A 84 9.25 11.45 8.13
C LEU A 84 9.45 9.93 8.18
N SER A 85 9.70 9.39 9.38
CA SER A 85 9.72 7.95 9.67
C SER A 85 8.92 7.69 10.95
N ALA A 86 8.09 6.65 10.96
CA ALA A 86 7.41 6.21 12.18
C ALA A 86 8.33 5.29 12.99
N GLU A 87 8.43 5.51 14.30
CA GLU A 87 9.20 4.62 15.17
C GLU A 87 8.38 3.37 15.52
N THR A 88 9.04 2.20 15.52
CA THR A 88 8.45 0.93 15.95
C THR A 88 9.56 0.01 16.50
N LEU A 89 9.15 -1.11 17.10
CA LEU A 89 10.05 -2.12 17.65
C LEU A 89 9.99 -3.40 16.81
N PRO A 90 11.02 -4.26 16.85
CA PRO A 90 10.86 -5.65 16.42
C PRO A 90 9.69 -6.30 17.15
N GLY A 91 8.77 -6.93 16.41
CA GLY A 91 7.51 -7.45 16.95
C GLY A 91 6.37 -6.43 17.01
N GLY A 92 6.63 -5.16 16.69
CA GLY A 92 5.63 -4.10 16.58
C GLY A 92 4.64 -4.36 15.45
N SER A 93 3.52 -3.65 15.50
CA SER A 93 2.40 -3.79 14.57
C SER A 93 2.26 -2.55 13.68
N VAL A 94 2.03 -2.80 12.40
CA VAL A 94 1.73 -1.76 11.40
C VAL A 94 0.42 -2.12 10.72
N THR A 95 -0.62 -1.31 10.92
CA THR A 95 -1.92 -1.48 10.25
C THR A 95 -2.09 -0.45 9.15
N LEU A 96 -2.26 -0.91 7.91
CA LEU A 96 -2.47 -0.05 6.76
C LEU A 96 -3.96 -0.04 6.40
N TYR A 97 -4.53 1.15 6.21
CA TYR A 97 -5.95 1.33 5.91
C TYR A 97 -6.14 1.89 4.50
N TRP A 98 -6.77 1.11 3.64
CA TRP A 98 -7.16 1.53 2.29
C TRP A 98 -8.44 2.37 2.33
N ASN A 99 -8.61 3.28 1.38
CA ASN A 99 -9.86 4.05 1.26
C ASN A 99 -11.05 3.17 0.84
N THR A 100 -10.80 2.20 -0.05
CA THR A 100 -11.78 1.27 -0.61
C THR A 100 -11.02 0.11 -1.26
N TRP A 101 -11.76 -0.96 -1.57
CA TRP A 101 -11.28 -2.02 -2.45
C TRP A 101 -12.48 -2.68 -3.16
N PRO A 102 -12.50 -2.76 -4.51
CA PRO A 102 -13.61 -3.40 -5.22
C PRO A 102 -13.66 -4.90 -4.94
N THR A 103 -14.87 -5.44 -4.73
CA THR A 103 -15.07 -6.87 -4.39
C THR A 103 -14.73 -7.82 -5.54
N ASP A 104 -14.63 -7.34 -6.78
CA ASP A 104 -14.19 -8.14 -7.91
C ASP A 104 -12.66 -8.13 -8.09
N HIS A 105 -11.93 -7.24 -7.41
CA HIS A 105 -10.47 -7.10 -7.48
C HIS A 105 -9.76 -8.10 -6.56
N HIS A 106 -10.08 -9.39 -6.72
CA HIS A 106 -9.49 -10.48 -5.96
C HIS A 106 -7.98 -10.60 -6.19
N GLY A 107 -7.21 -10.89 -5.13
CA GLY A 107 -5.80 -11.21 -5.26
C GLY A 107 -5.01 -11.24 -3.96
N PRO A 108 -3.69 -11.43 -4.03
CA PRO A 108 -2.83 -11.44 -2.85
C PRO A 108 -2.63 -10.05 -2.26
N VAL A 109 -2.29 -10.03 -0.97
CA VAL A 109 -1.81 -8.87 -0.23
C VAL A 109 -0.44 -9.23 0.33
N ILE A 110 0.58 -8.44 0.01
CA ILE A 110 1.99 -8.76 0.28
C ILE A 110 2.70 -7.56 0.91
N THR A 111 3.52 -7.80 1.93
CA THR A 111 4.30 -6.74 2.57
C THR A 111 5.78 -7.11 2.65
N TYR A 112 6.63 -6.12 2.37
CA TYR A 112 8.08 -6.23 2.34
C TYR A 112 8.74 -5.16 3.21
N LEU A 113 9.97 -5.43 3.63
CA LEU A 113 10.88 -4.44 4.19
C LEU A 113 12.15 -4.33 3.33
N ALA A 114 12.72 -3.14 3.24
CA ALA A 114 14.04 -2.89 2.68
C ALA A 114 14.81 -1.92 3.58
N ASN A 115 16.04 -2.26 3.97
CA ASN A 115 16.87 -1.37 4.79
C ASN A 115 17.36 -0.18 3.94
N CYS A 116 17.17 1.05 4.44
CA CYS A 116 17.59 2.27 3.76
C CYS A 116 19.11 2.50 3.84
N ASN A 117 19.82 1.79 4.73
CA ASN A 117 21.24 1.94 5.02
C ASN A 117 21.64 3.40 5.31
N GLY A 118 20.73 4.15 5.94
CA GLY A 118 20.79 5.59 6.09
C GLY A 118 19.41 6.16 6.37
N ASP A 119 19.20 7.44 6.09
CA ASP A 119 17.89 8.08 6.22
C ASP A 119 17.00 7.74 5.02
N CYS A 120 15.83 7.14 5.27
CA CYS A 120 14.86 6.80 4.24
C CYS A 120 14.32 8.03 3.50
N ALA A 121 14.31 9.22 4.10
CA ALA A 121 13.88 10.45 3.42
C ALA A 121 14.81 10.88 2.26
N SER A 122 16.00 10.28 2.17
CA SER A 122 17.01 10.56 1.13
C SER A 122 17.43 9.32 0.33
N VAL A 123 16.75 8.18 0.54
CA VAL A 123 17.16 6.91 -0.07
C VAL A 123 16.89 6.90 -1.58
N ASP A 124 17.87 6.44 -2.36
CA ASP A 124 17.63 6.11 -3.77
C ASP A 124 16.81 4.81 -3.84
N LYS A 125 15.54 4.93 -4.22
CA LYS A 125 14.60 3.81 -4.29
C LYS A 125 15.06 2.67 -5.21
N SER A 126 15.92 2.95 -6.21
CA SER A 126 16.48 1.92 -7.08
C SER A 126 17.48 0.99 -6.38
N THR A 127 17.97 1.38 -5.21
CA THR A 127 18.92 0.61 -4.40
C THR A 127 18.26 -0.28 -3.34
N LEU A 128 16.96 -0.08 -3.10
CA LEU A 128 16.21 -0.81 -2.08
C LEU A 128 16.11 -2.29 -2.45
N LYS A 129 16.54 -3.14 -1.52
CA LYS A 129 16.45 -4.60 -1.61
C LYS A 129 15.41 -5.11 -0.62
N PHE A 130 14.28 -5.55 -1.15
CA PHE A 130 13.09 -5.96 -0.42
C PHE A 130 13.14 -7.44 -0.03
N PHE A 131 12.89 -7.75 1.24
CA PHE A 131 12.58 -9.10 1.72
C PHE A 131 11.11 -9.15 2.18
N LYS A 132 10.41 -10.23 1.85
CA LYS A 132 8.98 -10.41 2.12
C LYS A 132 8.78 -10.77 3.59
N ILE A 133 7.90 -10.07 4.30
CA ILE A 133 7.64 -10.29 5.75
C ILE A 133 6.19 -10.71 6.06
N ASP A 134 5.27 -10.47 5.15
CA ASP A 134 3.87 -10.90 5.23
C ASP A 134 3.34 -11.20 3.82
N ALA A 135 2.47 -12.20 3.73
CA ALA A 135 1.79 -12.54 2.48
C ALA A 135 0.51 -13.34 2.73
N GLY A 136 -0.60 -12.86 2.17
CA GLY A 136 -1.83 -13.62 1.96
C GLY A 136 -2.10 -13.81 0.47
N GLY A 137 -2.69 -14.94 0.09
CA GLY A 137 -3.00 -15.30 -1.30
C GLY A 137 -4.44 -15.78 -1.45
N LEU A 138 -4.63 -16.93 -2.12
CA LEU A 138 -5.91 -17.64 -2.18
C LEU A 138 -6.14 -18.41 -0.86
N VAL A 139 -7.19 -18.03 -0.13
CA VAL A 139 -7.54 -18.50 1.23
C VAL A 139 -8.47 -19.71 1.15
N ASP A 140 -9.56 -19.59 0.40
CA ASP A 140 -10.51 -20.66 0.14
C ASP A 140 -10.80 -20.70 -1.36
N ASN A 141 -10.81 -21.89 -1.94
CA ASN A 141 -11.14 -22.11 -3.35
C ASN A 141 -12.31 -23.10 -3.53
N SER A 142 -13.16 -23.24 -2.51
CA SER A 142 -14.36 -24.07 -2.55
C SER A 142 -15.39 -23.61 -3.58
N ALA A 143 -15.41 -22.32 -3.90
CA ALA A 143 -16.20 -21.71 -4.96
C ALA A 143 -15.35 -20.70 -5.74
N VAL A 144 -15.36 -20.78 -7.07
CA VAL A 144 -14.67 -19.83 -7.96
C VAL A 144 -15.35 -18.45 -7.88
N PRO A 145 -14.60 -17.33 -7.79
CA PRO A 145 -13.14 -17.17 -7.97
C PRO A 145 -12.29 -17.43 -6.71
N GLY A 146 -12.90 -17.86 -5.61
CA GLY A 146 -12.27 -18.07 -4.31
C GLY A 146 -12.40 -16.87 -3.39
N THR A 147 -12.04 -17.09 -2.12
CA THR A 147 -11.80 -16.04 -1.14
C THR A 147 -10.29 -15.79 -1.09
N TRP A 148 -9.91 -14.53 -1.20
CA TRP A 148 -8.52 -14.07 -1.28
C TRP A 148 -8.17 -13.17 -0.10
N ALA A 149 -6.89 -12.88 0.04
CA ALA A 149 -6.41 -11.92 1.05
C ALA A 149 -7.03 -10.52 0.88
N THR A 150 -7.42 -10.12 -0.33
CA THR A 150 -8.21 -8.91 -0.58
C THR A 150 -9.61 -8.97 0.03
N ASP A 151 -10.24 -10.16 0.06
CA ASP A 151 -11.56 -10.33 0.66
C ASP A 151 -11.49 -10.28 2.19
N GLU A 152 -10.41 -10.83 2.77
CA GLU A 152 -10.09 -10.63 4.20
C GLU A 152 -9.84 -9.15 4.52
N LEU A 153 -9.13 -8.42 3.65
CA LEU A 153 -8.90 -6.98 3.80
C LEU A 153 -10.21 -6.18 3.76
N ILE A 154 -11.13 -6.50 2.83
CA ILE A 154 -12.47 -5.88 2.77
C ILE A 154 -13.25 -6.18 4.06
N ALA A 155 -13.24 -7.43 4.53
CA ALA A 155 -13.93 -7.84 5.75
C ALA A 155 -13.34 -7.18 7.02
N ALA A 156 -12.07 -6.78 6.99
CA ALA A 156 -11.38 -6.06 8.06
C ALA A 156 -11.46 -4.52 7.87
N ASP A 157 -12.59 -4.00 7.38
CA ASP A 157 -12.81 -2.57 7.13
C ASP A 157 -11.69 -1.91 6.28
N PHE A 158 -11.32 -2.59 5.19
CA PHE A 158 -10.26 -2.20 4.27
C PHE A 158 -8.87 -2.08 4.91
N SER A 159 -8.57 -2.90 5.91
CA SER A 159 -7.30 -2.84 6.64
C SER A 159 -6.49 -4.14 6.61
N ARG A 160 -5.17 -4.02 6.72
CA ARG A 160 -4.23 -5.14 6.89
C ARG A 160 -3.22 -4.79 7.99
N THR A 161 -3.17 -5.60 9.04
CA THR A 161 -2.15 -5.52 10.08
C THR A 161 -0.98 -6.45 9.74
N VAL A 162 0.23 -5.91 9.84
CA VAL A 162 1.50 -6.60 9.58
C VAL A 162 2.35 -6.51 10.84
N THR A 163 2.97 -7.62 11.24
CA THR A 163 3.91 -7.67 12.36
C THR A 163 5.34 -7.52 11.84
N ILE A 164 6.09 -6.58 12.41
CA ILE A 164 7.52 -6.43 12.14
C ILE A 164 8.27 -7.64 12.71
N PRO A 165 9.16 -8.32 11.97
CA PRO A 165 9.84 -9.50 12.49
C PRO A 165 10.59 -9.21 13.80
N SER A 166 10.43 -10.06 14.80
CA SER A 166 10.92 -9.81 16.17
C SER A 166 12.44 -9.87 16.31
N ASP A 167 13.13 -10.45 15.32
CA ASP A 167 14.58 -10.61 15.29
C ASP A 167 15.29 -9.65 14.32
N ILE A 168 14.54 -8.78 13.63
CA ILE A 168 15.11 -7.86 12.64
C ILE A 168 16.08 -6.87 13.30
N ALA A 169 17.19 -6.59 12.62
CA ALA A 169 18.16 -5.60 13.05
C ALA A 169 17.54 -4.20 13.17
N SER A 170 18.08 -3.40 14.10
CA SER A 170 17.77 -1.97 14.14
C SER A 170 18.17 -1.27 12.85
N GLY A 171 17.38 -0.27 12.44
CA GLY A 171 17.67 0.54 11.26
C GLY A 171 16.47 1.33 10.77
N ASN A 172 16.68 2.10 9.72
CA ASN A 172 15.60 2.74 8.98
C ASN A 172 15.23 1.85 7.80
N TYR A 173 13.95 1.58 7.63
CA TYR A 173 13.43 0.67 6.62
C TYR A 173 12.32 1.33 5.82
N VAL A 174 12.25 1.03 4.53
CA VAL A 174 11.02 1.21 3.75
C VAL A 174 10.17 -0.04 3.94
N LEU A 175 8.93 0.14 4.40
CA LEU A 175 7.89 -0.87 4.31
C LEU A 175 7.13 -0.66 3.01
N ARG A 176 7.09 -1.68 2.16
CA ARG A 176 6.34 -1.72 0.91
C ARG A 176 5.18 -2.68 1.06
N HIS A 177 3.96 -2.16 1.14
CA HIS A 177 2.72 -2.92 1.20
C HIS A 177 2.05 -2.89 -0.17
N GLU A 178 1.50 -4.01 -0.63
CA GLU A 178 0.95 -4.11 -1.97
C GLU A 178 -0.24 -5.05 -2.05
N ILE A 179 -1.24 -4.63 -2.83
CA ILE A 179 -2.27 -5.51 -3.34
C ILE A 179 -2.00 -5.77 -4.82
N ILE A 180 -2.19 -7.01 -5.28
CA ILE A 180 -2.14 -7.35 -6.72
C ILE A 180 -3.52 -7.81 -7.14
N ALA A 181 -4.28 -7.00 -7.89
CA ALA A 181 -5.59 -7.42 -8.39
C ALA A 181 -5.44 -8.34 -9.61
N LEU A 182 -6.15 -9.48 -9.58
CA LEU A 182 -6.02 -10.57 -10.55
C LEU A 182 -7.27 -10.78 -11.41
N HIS A 183 -8.30 -9.94 -11.25
CA HIS A 183 -9.56 -10.05 -11.99
C HIS A 183 -9.39 -10.06 -13.51
N SER A 184 -8.33 -9.43 -14.03
CA SER A 184 -7.96 -9.42 -15.45
C SER A 184 -6.69 -10.22 -15.78
N ALA A 185 -6.08 -10.90 -14.80
CA ALA A 185 -4.76 -11.54 -14.93
C ALA A 185 -4.71 -12.77 -15.85
N GLY A 186 -5.87 -13.25 -16.32
CA GLY A 186 -5.94 -14.26 -17.38
C GLY A 186 -5.43 -13.73 -18.73
N ASN A 187 -5.41 -12.41 -18.91
CA ASN A 187 -4.86 -11.75 -20.08
C ASN A 187 -3.40 -11.34 -19.86
N LYS A 188 -2.63 -11.27 -20.95
CA LYS A 188 -1.28 -10.69 -20.93
C LYS A 188 -1.36 -9.26 -20.38
N ASP A 189 -0.49 -8.94 -19.43
CA ASP A 189 -0.41 -7.63 -18.77
C ASP A 189 -1.64 -7.27 -17.92
N GLY A 190 -2.48 -8.25 -17.57
CA GLY A 190 -3.76 -8.02 -16.91
C GLY A 190 -3.73 -7.99 -15.38
N ALA A 191 -2.63 -8.39 -14.74
CA ALA A 191 -2.45 -8.19 -13.30
C ALA A 191 -2.22 -6.70 -13.01
N GLN A 192 -2.68 -6.24 -11.85
CA GLN A 192 -2.62 -4.82 -11.48
C GLN A 192 -2.00 -4.67 -10.10
N ASN A 193 -0.82 -4.07 -10.02
CA ASN A 193 -0.07 -3.91 -8.77
C ASN A 193 -0.31 -2.53 -8.15
N TYR A 194 -0.62 -2.50 -6.86
CA TYR A 194 -0.89 -1.30 -6.09
C TYR A 194 0.10 -1.15 -4.91
N PRO A 195 1.40 -0.90 -5.19
CA PRO A 195 2.39 -0.74 -4.13
C PRO A 195 2.23 0.60 -3.40
N GLN A 196 2.38 0.58 -2.08
CA GLN A 196 2.35 1.73 -1.19
C GLN A 196 3.55 1.62 -0.24
N CYS A 197 4.36 2.68 -0.15
CA CYS A 197 5.56 2.69 0.66
C CYS A 197 5.45 3.67 1.84
N ILE A 198 5.99 3.27 2.99
CA ILE A 198 6.17 4.11 4.16
C ILE A 198 7.58 3.96 4.73
N ASN A 199 8.05 4.96 5.45
CA ASN A 199 9.31 4.89 6.18
C ASN A 199 9.07 4.49 7.64
N LEU A 200 9.85 3.53 8.11
CA LEU A 200 9.90 3.09 9.50
C LEU A 200 11.31 3.28 10.06
N LYS A 201 11.40 3.57 11.35
CA LYS A 201 12.61 3.50 12.15
C LYS A 201 12.43 2.40 13.19
N ILE A 202 13.04 1.25 12.93
CA ILE A 202 12.94 0.07 13.79
C ILE A 202 14.10 0.12 14.79
N THR A 203 13.78 0.11 16.09
CA THR A 203 14.78 0.13 17.17
C THR A 203 14.60 -1.08 18.07
N GLY A 204 15.65 -1.89 18.24
CA GLY A 204 15.62 -3.09 19.08
C GLY A 204 16.95 -3.85 19.07
N SER A 205 16.97 -4.99 19.76
CA SER A 205 18.17 -5.82 19.92
C SER A 205 18.31 -6.94 18.89
N GLY A 206 17.42 -7.01 17.90
CA GLY A 206 17.51 -7.99 16.82
C GLY A 206 18.79 -7.80 16.00
N THR A 207 19.20 -8.86 15.30
CA THR A 207 20.43 -8.91 14.49
C THR A 207 20.21 -9.46 13.10
N ALA A 208 18.99 -9.90 12.77
CA ALA A 208 18.69 -10.45 11.46
C ALA A 208 18.78 -9.37 10.38
N ALA A 209 19.50 -9.67 9.31
CA ALA A 209 19.61 -8.85 8.11
C ALA A 209 19.30 -9.73 6.87
N PRO A 210 18.02 -10.01 6.59
CA PRO A 210 17.64 -10.89 5.49
C PRO A 210 18.14 -10.35 4.14
N THR A 211 18.57 -11.24 3.26
CA THR A 211 18.93 -10.85 1.89
C THR A 211 17.66 -10.42 1.14
N GLY A 212 17.66 -9.22 0.57
CA GLY A 212 16.54 -8.69 -0.21
C GLY A 212 16.73 -8.78 -1.72
N THR A 213 15.64 -8.56 -2.46
CA THR A 213 15.54 -8.52 -3.93
C THR A 213 15.28 -7.08 -4.38
N LEU A 214 15.91 -6.60 -5.46
CA LEU A 214 15.63 -5.26 -5.98
C LEU A 214 14.14 -5.13 -6.36
N GLY A 215 13.56 -3.94 -6.18
CA GLY A 215 12.15 -3.71 -6.49
C GLY A 215 11.78 -4.09 -7.94
N THR A 216 12.67 -3.81 -8.89
CA THR A 216 12.51 -4.15 -10.32
C THR A 216 12.71 -5.64 -10.65
N GLU A 217 13.06 -6.45 -9.64
CA GLU A 217 13.30 -7.88 -9.76
C GLU A 217 12.29 -8.70 -8.94
N LEU A 218 11.35 -8.03 -8.27
CA LEU A 218 10.32 -8.69 -7.46
C LEU A 218 9.41 -9.57 -8.31
N TYR A 219 9.00 -9.12 -9.50
CA TYR A 219 7.99 -9.79 -10.30
C TYR A 219 8.42 -9.95 -11.75
N LYS A 220 7.96 -11.03 -12.38
CA LYS A 220 8.08 -11.27 -13.82
C LYS A 220 6.71 -11.54 -14.39
N ASN A 221 6.49 -11.13 -15.64
CA ASN A 221 5.22 -11.33 -16.34
C ASN A 221 4.91 -12.81 -16.58
N THR A 222 5.90 -13.69 -16.39
CA THR A 222 5.80 -15.15 -16.52
C THR A 222 5.62 -15.86 -15.17
N ASP A 223 5.58 -15.13 -14.06
CA ASP A 223 5.35 -15.74 -12.74
C ASP A 223 3.95 -16.35 -12.70
N ALA A 224 3.83 -17.57 -12.18
CA ALA A 224 2.58 -18.33 -12.17
C ALA A 224 1.45 -17.64 -11.39
N GLY A 225 1.78 -16.75 -10.45
CA GLY A 225 0.80 -15.93 -9.71
C GLY A 225 0.45 -14.60 -10.36
N ILE A 226 1.12 -14.22 -11.45
CA ILE A 226 0.88 -12.98 -12.22
C ILE A 226 0.05 -13.26 -13.46
N GLY A 227 0.40 -14.30 -14.22
CA GLY A 227 -0.40 -14.79 -15.35
C GLY A 227 -1.32 -15.92 -14.88
N VAL A 228 -2.50 -15.59 -14.39
CA VAL A 228 -3.44 -16.56 -13.79
C VAL A 228 -4.89 -16.21 -14.11
N ASN A 229 -5.69 -17.21 -14.47
CA ASN A 229 -7.12 -17.03 -14.65
C ASN A 229 -7.88 -17.50 -13.38
N ILE A 230 -8.20 -16.55 -12.51
CA ILE A 230 -8.90 -16.81 -11.24
C ILE A 230 -10.39 -17.19 -11.42
N TRP A 231 -10.93 -17.03 -12.62
CA TRP A 231 -12.31 -17.41 -12.95
C TRP A 231 -12.45 -18.89 -13.32
N ASN A 232 -11.37 -19.66 -13.17
CA ASN A 232 -11.34 -21.11 -13.25
C ASN A 232 -10.92 -21.68 -11.89
N ALA A 233 -11.27 -22.94 -11.64
CA ALA A 233 -10.79 -23.64 -10.45
C ALA A 233 -9.25 -23.73 -10.46
N LEU A 234 -8.61 -23.19 -9.43
CA LEU A 234 -7.16 -23.28 -9.20
C LEU A 234 -6.82 -24.43 -8.23
N SER A 235 -5.89 -25.31 -8.58
CA SER A 235 -5.40 -26.33 -7.61
C SER A 235 -4.56 -25.72 -6.49
N SER A 236 -3.90 -24.61 -6.79
CA SER A 236 -3.09 -23.82 -5.87
C SER A 236 -2.84 -22.43 -6.47
N TYR A 237 -2.44 -21.48 -5.63
CA TYR A 237 -1.97 -20.17 -6.06
C TYR A 237 -0.53 -19.95 -5.58
N ALA A 238 0.35 -19.58 -6.50
CA ALA A 238 1.77 -19.31 -6.23
C ALA A 238 1.96 -17.81 -5.98
N ILE A 239 2.01 -17.37 -4.72
CA ILE A 239 2.18 -15.96 -4.38
C ILE A 239 3.49 -15.42 -5.02
N PRO A 240 3.44 -14.37 -5.85
CA PRO A 240 4.59 -13.89 -6.59
C PRO A 240 5.65 -13.23 -5.68
N GLY A 241 6.87 -13.05 -6.20
CA GLY A 241 8.00 -12.48 -5.48
C GLY A 241 8.81 -13.46 -4.62
N PRO A 242 9.85 -12.96 -3.93
CA PRO A 242 10.80 -13.80 -3.18
C PRO A 242 10.12 -14.59 -2.05
N ALA A 243 10.83 -15.58 -1.52
CA ALA A 243 10.36 -16.37 -0.38
C ALA A 243 10.03 -15.48 0.83
N LEU A 244 9.04 -15.91 1.62
CA LEU A 244 8.68 -15.26 2.88
C LEU A 244 9.84 -15.45 3.89
N TYR A 245 10.27 -14.35 4.50
CA TYR A 245 11.20 -14.39 5.62
C TYR A 245 10.47 -14.85 6.89
N THR A 246 11.05 -15.82 7.58
CA THR A 246 10.56 -16.31 8.89
C THR A 246 11.66 -16.10 9.92
N SER A 247 11.34 -15.42 11.03
CA SER A 247 12.29 -15.19 12.12
C SER A 247 12.95 -16.48 12.60
N GLY A 248 14.26 -16.40 12.85
CA GLY A 248 15.10 -17.56 13.21
C GLY A 248 15.56 -18.42 12.03
N SER A 249 15.13 -18.13 10.79
CA SER A 249 15.69 -18.77 9.61
C SER A 249 17.07 -18.20 9.33
N ASP A 250 18.08 -19.06 9.19
CA ASP A 250 19.43 -18.64 8.82
C ASP A 250 19.37 -17.80 7.53
N SER A 251 19.77 -16.53 7.65
CA SER A 251 19.69 -15.46 6.64
C SER A 251 20.54 -15.69 5.37
N ASN A 252 21.04 -16.91 5.19
CA ASN A 252 22.04 -17.29 4.20
C ASN A 252 21.53 -18.24 3.10
N THR A 253 20.22 -18.50 3.02
CA THR A 253 19.67 -19.40 2.00
C THR A 253 18.69 -18.68 1.08
N ALA A 254 19.22 -17.78 0.25
CA ALA A 254 18.55 -17.41 -1.00
C ALA A 254 18.70 -18.56 -2.01
N THR A 255 17.97 -19.66 -1.79
CA THR A 255 17.80 -20.67 -2.84
C THR A 255 16.77 -20.16 -3.83
N SER A 256 17.22 -19.79 -5.03
CA SER A 256 16.41 -19.47 -6.22
C SER A 256 15.60 -20.69 -6.74
N GLY A 257 15.04 -21.50 -5.85
CA GLY A 257 14.31 -22.72 -6.15
C GLY A 257 13.40 -23.21 -5.02
N ALA A 258 13.23 -22.45 -3.93
CA ALA A 258 12.13 -22.71 -3.01
C ALA A 258 10.84 -22.22 -3.68
N SER A 259 9.93 -23.16 -3.98
CA SER A 259 8.59 -22.83 -4.45
C SER A 259 7.98 -21.73 -3.56
N PRO A 260 7.25 -20.76 -4.13
CA PRO A 260 6.51 -19.80 -3.33
C PRO A 260 5.63 -20.57 -2.33
N PRO A 261 5.23 -19.96 -1.19
CA PRO A 261 4.22 -20.56 -0.35
C PRO A 261 2.98 -20.86 -1.22
N SER A 262 2.83 -22.13 -1.59
CA SER A 262 1.69 -22.66 -2.31
C SER A 262 0.68 -23.05 -1.24
N THR A 263 -0.49 -22.44 -1.25
CA THR A 263 -1.65 -23.05 -0.60
C THR A 263 -2.04 -24.26 -1.46
N ASN A 264 -1.52 -25.43 -1.12
CA ASN A 264 -1.90 -26.68 -1.79
C ASN A 264 -3.27 -27.09 -1.28
N PHE A 265 -4.25 -27.14 -2.17
CA PHE A 265 -5.57 -27.69 -1.86
C PHE A 265 -5.67 -29.10 -2.44
N SER A 266 -5.74 -30.12 -1.57
CA SER A 266 -6.15 -31.45 -2.00
C SER A 266 -7.67 -31.46 -2.24
N PRO A 267 -8.17 -31.92 -3.39
CA PRO A 267 -9.59 -32.11 -3.57
C PRO A 267 -10.07 -33.22 -2.64
N THR A 268 -10.94 -32.91 -1.67
CA THR A 268 -11.70 -33.92 -0.95
C THR A 268 -12.82 -34.39 -1.87
N THR A 269 -12.57 -35.41 -2.68
CA THR A 269 -13.62 -36.15 -3.38
C THR A 269 -14.25 -37.15 -2.43
N THR A 270 -15.36 -36.77 -1.79
CA THR A 270 -16.29 -37.70 -1.15
C THR A 270 -17.42 -38.00 -2.14
N ALA A 271 -17.26 -39.06 -2.93
CA ALA A 271 -18.38 -39.68 -3.64
C ALA A 271 -18.07 -41.17 -3.84
N ALA A 272 -18.37 -41.97 -2.82
CA ALA A 272 -18.43 -43.42 -2.93
C ALA A 272 -19.68 -43.79 -3.75
N ALA A 273 -19.50 -44.08 -5.03
CA ALA A 273 -20.49 -44.78 -5.85
C ALA A 273 -20.35 -46.28 -5.56
N ALA A 274 -21.20 -46.81 -4.68
CA ALA A 274 -21.38 -48.24 -4.50
C ALA A 274 -22.24 -48.79 -5.65
N THR A 275 -21.60 -49.55 -6.54
CA THR A 275 -22.26 -50.37 -7.55
C THR A 275 -22.69 -51.68 -6.89
N THR A 276 -23.98 -51.91 -6.69
CA THR A 276 -24.51 -53.22 -6.31
C THR A 276 -25.63 -53.64 -7.25
N THR A 277 -25.37 -54.76 -7.90
CA THR A 277 -26.25 -55.48 -8.82
C THR A 277 -27.44 -56.09 -8.10
N LEU A 278 -28.61 -55.96 -8.73
CA LEU A 278 -29.91 -56.49 -8.30
C LEU A 278 -29.93 -58.02 -8.19
N SER A 279 -30.53 -58.54 -7.11
CA SER A 279 -31.34 -59.76 -7.10
C SER A 279 -32.24 -59.80 -5.88
N THR A 280 -33.53 -59.54 -6.14
CA THR A 280 -34.76 -60.19 -5.65
C THR A 280 -34.76 -60.85 -4.26
N VAL A 281 -35.69 -60.42 -3.38
CA VAL A 281 -36.86 -61.16 -2.86
C VAL A 281 -37.51 -60.37 -1.71
N VAL A 282 -38.79 -60.65 -1.48
CA VAL A 282 -39.91 -59.78 -1.15
C VAL A 282 -40.30 -59.88 0.35
N THR A 283 -40.99 -58.82 0.82
CA THR A 283 -42.16 -58.78 1.74
C THR A 283 -41.98 -58.49 3.25
N SER A 284 -42.62 -57.36 3.64
CA SER A 284 -43.46 -57.06 4.84
C SER A 284 -42.88 -57.22 6.25
N ALA A 285 -43.12 -56.37 7.26
CA ALA A 285 -43.91 -55.14 7.41
C ALA A 285 -43.58 -54.50 8.79
N GLN A 286 -43.98 -53.24 8.96
CA GLN A 286 -44.44 -52.56 10.20
C GLN A 286 -43.41 -52.36 11.35
N SER A 287 -42.95 -51.14 11.66
CA SER A 287 -43.61 -49.95 12.25
C SER A 287 -43.21 -49.79 13.73
N THR A 288 -42.58 -48.68 14.09
CA THR A 288 -43.11 -47.64 15.01
C THR A 288 -42.00 -46.68 15.47
N SER A 289 -42.46 -45.44 15.66
CA SER A 289 -41.79 -44.19 16.00
C SER A 289 -40.89 -44.20 17.24
N ALA A 290 -39.89 -43.32 17.25
CA ALA A 290 -39.69 -42.36 18.35
C ALA A 290 -38.79 -41.17 17.92
N THR A 291 -39.30 -40.00 18.25
CA THR A 291 -38.83 -38.63 18.01
C THR A 291 -37.62 -38.26 18.88
N VAL A 292 -36.68 -37.46 18.36
CA VAL A 292 -35.85 -36.55 19.18
C VAL A 292 -35.73 -35.20 18.47
N VAL A 293 -36.19 -34.16 19.16
CA VAL A 293 -36.28 -32.76 18.73
C VAL A 293 -34.93 -32.08 18.97
N ALA A 294 -34.51 -31.25 18.01
CA ALA A 294 -33.30 -30.44 18.05
C ALA A 294 -33.48 -29.18 18.91
N GLU A 295 -32.48 -28.90 19.73
CA GLU A 295 -32.32 -27.68 20.53
C GLU A 295 -31.58 -26.63 19.70
N GLN A 296 -32.24 -25.49 19.42
CA GLN A 296 -31.61 -24.29 18.89
C GLN A 296 -31.70 -23.20 19.96
N THR A 297 -30.54 -22.77 20.46
CA THR A 297 -30.42 -21.63 21.37
C THR A 297 -29.80 -20.48 20.59
N SER A 298 -30.64 -19.48 20.28
CA SER A 298 -30.24 -18.19 19.72
C SER A 298 -29.87 -17.23 20.86
N VAL A 299 -28.73 -16.55 20.72
CA VAL A 299 -28.30 -15.49 21.65
C VAL A 299 -28.39 -14.16 20.90
N SER A 300 -29.21 -13.25 21.41
CA SER A 300 -29.35 -11.88 20.92
C SER A 300 -28.40 -10.97 21.71
N TYR A 301 -27.62 -10.14 21.01
CA TYR A 301 -26.84 -9.06 21.63
C TYR A 301 -27.53 -7.72 21.38
N SER A 302 -27.85 -7.05 22.48
CA SER A 302 -28.39 -5.70 22.56
C SER A 302 -27.24 -4.69 22.49
N GLN A 303 -27.32 -3.73 21.57
CA GLN A 303 -26.42 -2.57 21.54
C GLN A 303 -27.03 -1.42 22.36
N THR A 304 -26.27 -0.90 23.33
CA THR A 304 -26.55 0.36 24.01
C THR A 304 -25.80 1.52 23.33
N PRO A 305 -26.40 2.72 23.16
CA PRO A 305 -25.72 3.87 22.58
C PRO A 305 -24.88 4.61 23.62
N TRP A 306 -23.70 5.10 23.22
CA TRP A 306 -22.89 6.03 24.00
C TRP A 306 -23.42 7.48 23.91
N PRO A 307 -23.39 8.26 25.00
CA PRO A 307 -23.82 9.65 25.01
C PRO A 307 -22.71 10.60 24.51
N SER A 308 -23.09 11.59 23.69
CA SER A 308 -22.25 12.73 23.33
C SER A 308 -22.21 13.75 24.47
N SER A 309 -21.01 14.19 24.87
CA SER A 309 -20.80 15.29 25.82
C SER A 309 -20.72 16.63 25.10
N THR A 310 -21.50 17.58 25.61
CA THR A 310 -21.46 19.00 25.26
C THR A 310 -20.48 19.69 26.21
N ALA A 311 -19.51 20.45 25.70
CA ALA A 311 -18.73 21.40 26.48
C ALA A 311 -18.88 22.80 25.88
N THR A 312 -19.55 23.67 26.65
CA THR A 312 -19.66 25.10 26.43
C THR A 312 -18.67 25.77 27.37
N GLU A 313 -17.76 26.61 26.86
CA GLU A 313 -17.05 27.57 27.68
C GLU A 313 -17.04 28.93 26.97
N ALA A 314 -17.50 29.93 27.70
CA ALA A 314 -17.59 31.33 27.32
C ALA A 314 -16.38 32.09 27.86
N THR A 315 -15.89 33.12 27.16
CA THR A 315 -15.52 34.42 27.77
C THR A 315 -15.13 35.48 26.72
N SER A 316 -15.97 36.51 26.64
CA SER A 316 -15.70 37.95 26.54
C SER A 316 -14.31 38.48 26.10
N ALA A 317 -14.32 39.38 25.10
CA ALA A 317 -13.33 40.45 24.94
C ALA A 317 -14.02 41.79 24.61
N SER A 318 -13.77 42.80 25.45
CA SER A 318 -14.21 44.18 25.30
C SER A 318 -13.01 45.11 25.04
N SER A 319 -13.16 45.96 24.01
CA SER A 319 -12.69 47.35 23.88
C SER A 319 -11.39 47.82 24.57
N SER A 320 -10.46 48.36 23.78
CA SER A 320 -9.93 49.72 24.02
C SER A 320 -9.17 50.26 22.81
N ALA A 321 -9.41 51.54 22.52
CA ALA A 321 -8.72 52.37 21.55
C ALA A 321 -7.86 53.40 22.30
N GLY A 322 -6.75 53.85 21.73
CA GLY A 322 -6.13 55.14 22.07
C GLY A 322 -4.59 55.23 22.03
N GLY A 323 -4.10 56.19 21.23
CA GLY A 323 -2.82 56.91 21.41
C GLY A 323 -1.55 56.23 20.87
N SER A 324 -0.89 56.62 19.77
CA SER A 324 -0.32 57.90 19.30
C SER A 324 1.11 58.21 19.80
N ASN A 325 2.01 58.29 18.81
CA ASN A 325 3.08 59.28 18.58
C ASN A 325 4.57 59.04 18.92
N ASN A 326 5.37 59.57 17.97
CA ASN A 326 6.80 59.93 17.89
C ASN A 326 7.76 58.82 17.42
N GLY A 327 8.50 58.91 16.31
CA GLY A 327 8.86 60.02 15.42
C GLY A 327 10.37 60.29 15.47
N HIS A 328 11.15 59.88 14.45
CA HIS A 328 12.43 60.53 14.16
C HIS A 328 12.88 60.36 12.69
N THR A 329 13.40 61.46 12.16
CA THR A 329 13.71 61.81 10.77
C THR A 329 15.22 61.86 10.52
N GLY A 330 15.66 61.63 9.28
CA GLY A 330 17.03 61.96 8.84
C GLY A 330 17.24 61.70 7.34
N THR A 331 17.38 62.78 6.58
CA THR A 331 17.49 62.94 5.10
C THR A 331 18.93 62.91 4.58
N HIS A 332 19.08 63.01 3.24
CA HIS A 332 20.24 63.33 2.35
C HIS A 332 20.60 62.19 1.38
N ASP A 333 20.90 62.36 0.10
CA ASP A 333 20.63 63.34 -0.97
C ASP A 333 21.07 62.69 -2.32
N GLU A 334 20.52 63.17 -3.44
CA GLU A 334 21.01 63.27 -4.85
C GLU A 334 22.06 62.29 -5.46
N ALA A 335 22.13 61.95 -6.76
CA ALA A 335 21.41 62.29 -8.00
C ALA A 335 21.92 61.37 -9.16
N GLY A 336 21.12 61.19 -10.24
CA GLY A 336 21.62 61.20 -11.62
C GLY A 336 21.49 59.96 -12.54
N HIS A 337 20.55 60.05 -13.52
CA HIS A 337 20.60 59.60 -14.96
C HIS A 337 20.88 58.11 -15.32
N CYS A 338 20.34 57.44 -16.35
CA CYS A 338 19.26 57.55 -17.36
C CYS A 338 19.16 56.15 -18.07
N PRO A 339 18.09 55.79 -18.84
CA PRO A 339 17.74 54.39 -19.13
C PRO A 339 17.92 53.87 -20.57
N ALA A 340 17.67 52.56 -20.70
CA ALA A 340 17.24 51.74 -21.86
C ALA A 340 18.28 51.20 -22.88
N HIS A 341 18.45 49.87 -22.91
CA HIS A 341 18.22 49.02 -24.10
C HIS A 341 18.34 47.51 -23.78
N THR A 342 17.59 46.74 -24.54
CA THR A 342 17.31 45.29 -24.58
C THR A 342 18.51 44.33 -24.65
N GLY A 343 18.43 43.13 -24.04
CA GLY A 343 19.29 41.99 -24.42
C GLY A 343 19.41 40.82 -23.43
N LYS A 344 18.93 39.64 -23.84
CA LYS A 344 19.16 38.24 -23.38
C LYS A 344 20.18 37.99 -22.23
N LYS A 345 19.75 37.31 -21.16
CA LYS A 345 20.65 36.66 -20.17
C LYS A 345 20.92 35.18 -20.52
N ARG A 346 22.18 34.86 -20.82
CA ARG A 346 22.83 33.56 -20.57
C ARG A 346 23.73 33.73 -19.35
N SER A 347 23.66 32.84 -18.35
CA SER A 347 24.64 32.80 -17.26
C SER A 347 25.73 31.77 -17.59
N ARG A 348 26.99 32.18 -17.44
CA ARG A 348 28.17 31.32 -17.36
C ARG A 348 29.15 31.94 -16.38
N LEU A 349 29.77 31.06 -15.60
CA LEU A 349 31.03 31.17 -14.84
C LEU A 349 31.08 32.03 -13.57
N ASN A 350 31.31 31.33 -12.45
CA ASN A 350 32.32 31.70 -11.45
C ASN A 350 33.05 30.39 -11.05
N ARG A 351 34.36 30.29 -11.30
CA ARG A 351 35.48 30.37 -10.32
C ARG A 351 35.49 29.21 -9.30
N ARG A 352 36.58 28.54 -8.94
CA ARG A 352 38.03 28.67 -9.19
C ARG A 352 38.70 27.40 -8.60
N ARG A 353 39.77 26.93 -9.28
CA ARG A 353 41.03 26.37 -8.77
C ARG A 353 41.00 25.25 -7.71
N MET A 354 41.58 24.09 -8.03
CA MET A 354 42.95 23.73 -7.63
C MET A 354 43.50 22.65 -8.59
N ALA A 355 44.79 22.80 -8.90
CA ALA A 355 45.58 21.94 -9.77
C ALA A 355 46.50 21.07 -8.91
N SER A 356 46.77 19.84 -9.33
CA SER A 356 48.07 19.21 -9.11
C SER A 356 48.34 18.16 -10.20
N CYS A 357 49.61 18.05 -10.51
CA CYS A 357 50.20 17.66 -11.78
C CYS A 357 50.59 16.18 -11.78
N SER A 358 50.62 15.63 -12.99
CA SER A 358 51.22 14.34 -13.37
C SER A 358 52.74 14.37 -13.21
N SER A 359 53.33 13.25 -12.77
CA SER A 359 54.66 12.81 -13.22
C SER A 359 54.83 11.30 -12.99
N ARG A 360 54.78 10.55 -14.09
CA ARG A 360 55.51 9.30 -14.33
C ARG A 360 56.93 9.70 -14.79
N THR A 361 57.97 9.01 -14.34
CA THR A 361 58.97 8.25 -15.16
C THR A 361 60.10 7.77 -14.23
N GLN A 362 60.65 6.60 -14.58
CA GLN A 362 61.70 5.81 -13.94
C GLN A 362 63.08 6.50 -13.98
N SER A 363 64.11 5.78 -13.50
CA SER A 363 65.56 5.93 -13.78
C SER A 363 66.03 7.04 -14.71
#